data_AF-A0A812I9P4-F1
#
_entry.id   AF-A0A812I9P4-F1
#
_cell.length_a   1.000
_cell.length_b   1.000
_cell.length_c   1.000
_cell.angle_alpha   90.00
_cell.angle_beta   90.00
_cell.angle_gamma   90.00
#
_symmetry.space_group_name_H-M   'P 1'
#
loop_
_entity.id
_entity.type
_entity.pdbx_description
1 polymer ?
#
loop_
_entity_poly.entity_id
_entity_poly.type
_entity_poly.pdbx_seq_one_letter_code
_entity_poly.pdbx_strand_id
1 'polypeptide(L)'
;MAKRCSTRAVIQIFLTGMCLATAITAFTFAFVFEQFMDQMTENYRGELRSDNLPCIRSTLDGCAINGQDSDKCWDRCCPPGYFCSRSPIVGLYCQHGLTFCGDTNWCRDFADISRTCSTSVCKTNQMVTRVTAWSYILAALGIFLDLVDIITIFTLPDAVVFKAATNVFSSLVKWLAFGLVVGAGTQGFMAELELGRCFNGNGMQLVADAGGLFVSYAIVQVVSATLSLVLAPFSAYFGGLLGRS
;
A
#
# COMPACT_ATOMS: atom_id res chain seq x y z
N MET A 1 38.66 11.20 -31.68
CA MET A 1 39.12 10.59 -30.41
C MET A 1 37.97 10.61 -29.43
N ALA A 2 37.49 9.46 -28.97
CA ALA A 2 36.47 9.41 -27.92
C ALA A 2 37.08 9.82 -26.58
N LYS A 3 36.54 10.86 -25.91
CA LYS A 3 36.94 11.21 -24.54
C LYS A 3 36.57 10.05 -23.62
N ARG A 4 37.55 9.55 -22.85
CA ARG A 4 37.29 8.51 -21.84
C ARG A 4 36.37 9.09 -20.77
N CYS A 5 35.24 8.42 -20.52
CA CYS A 5 34.37 8.79 -19.42
C CYS A 5 35.13 8.59 -18.10
N SER A 6 35.13 9.60 -17.23
CA SER A 6 35.80 9.51 -15.93
C SER A 6 35.16 8.40 -15.10
N THR A 7 35.95 7.56 -14.41
CA THR A 7 35.44 6.51 -13.51
C THR A 7 34.43 7.06 -12.50
N ARG A 8 34.58 8.33 -12.09
CA ARG A 8 33.67 9.03 -11.19
C ARG A 8 32.29 9.22 -11.79
N ALA A 9 32.24 9.57 -13.08
CA ALA A 9 30.99 9.71 -13.83
C ALA A 9 30.22 8.39 -13.87
N VAL A 10 30.96 7.30 -14.12
CA VAL A 10 30.38 5.96 -14.17
C VAL A 10 29.80 5.57 -12.82
N ILE A 11 30.50 5.83 -11.72
CA ILE A 11 30.00 5.56 -10.36
C ILE A 11 28.74 6.37 -10.06
N GLN A 12 28.73 7.67 -10.39
CA GLN A 12 27.55 8.52 -10.15
C GLN A 12 26.34 8.04 -10.96
N ILE A 13 26.51 7.77 -12.26
CA ILE A 13 25.45 7.24 -13.12
C ILE A 13 24.93 5.91 -12.59
N PHE A 14 25.82 5.03 -12.13
CA PHE A 14 25.44 3.74 -11.56
C PHE A 14 24.62 3.92 -10.27
N LEU A 15 25.07 4.75 -9.33
CA LEU A 15 24.35 5.02 -8.08
C LEU A 15 22.99 5.67 -8.33
N THR A 16 22.91 6.67 -9.22
CA THR A 16 21.62 7.30 -9.59
C THR A 16 20.69 6.30 -10.28
N GLY A 17 21.23 5.43 -11.13
CA GLY A 17 20.47 4.33 -11.75
C GLY A 17 19.90 3.35 -10.72
N MET A 18 20.68 2.97 -9.70
CA MET A 18 20.18 2.14 -8.59
C MET A 18 19.12 2.87 -7.75
N CYS A 19 19.30 4.18 -7.50
CA CYS A 19 18.29 5.00 -6.82
C CYS A 19 16.95 4.95 -7.55
N LEU A 20 16.97 5.23 -8.85
CA LEU A 20 15.76 5.20 -9.67
C LEU A 20 15.15 3.79 -9.71
N ALA A 21 15.96 2.76 -9.92
CA ALA A 21 15.48 1.38 -9.99
C ALA A 21 14.79 0.97 -8.69
N THR A 22 15.42 1.23 -7.54
CA THR A 22 14.82 0.93 -6.23
C THR A 22 13.57 1.77 -5.96
N ALA A 23 13.54 3.04 -6.35
CA ALA A 23 12.34 3.88 -6.22
C ALA A 23 11.17 3.35 -7.06
N ILE A 24 11.43 2.94 -8.31
CA ILE A 24 10.42 2.32 -9.19
C ILE A 24 9.92 1.02 -8.59
N THR A 25 10.81 0.15 -8.11
CA THR A 25 10.41 -1.11 -7.47
C THR A 25 9.54 -0.87 -6.24
N ALA A 26 9.91 0.08 -5.37
CA ALA A 26 9.08 0.44 -4.22
C ALA A 26 7.69 0.95 -4.65
N PHE A 27 7.63 1.83 -5.64
CA PHE A 27 6.35 2.30 -6.20
C PHE A 27 5.49 1.17 -6.76
N THR A 28 6.08 0.23 -7.49
CA THR A 28 5.37 -0.95 -7.99
C THR A 28 4.81 -1.79 -6.84
N PHE A 29 5.58 -2.03 -5.77
CA PHE A 29 5.07 -2.75 -4.60
C PHE A 29 3.93 -2.00 -3.91
N ALA A 30 4.03 -0.68 -3.75
CA ALA A 30 2.95 0.13 -3.20
C ALA A 30 1.67 0.06 -4.05
N PHE A 31 1.80 0.12 -5.36
CA PHE A 31 0.68 0.00 -6.30
C PHE A 31 -0.01 -1.37 -6.22
N VAL A 32 0.77 -2.47 -6.25
CA VAL A 32 0.21 -3.83 -6.14
C VAL A 32 -0.42 -4.05 -4.77
N PHE A 33 0.18 -3.52 -3.71
CA PHE A 33 -0.40 -3.57 -2.36
C PHE A 33 -1.76 -2.84 -2.28
N GLU A 34 -1.88 -1.65 -2.89
CA GLU A 34 -3.16 -0.93 -2.99
C GLU A 34 -4.22 -1.76 -3.72
N GLN A 35 -3.86 -2.40 -4.84
CA GLN A 35 -4.78 -3.29 -5.56
C GLN A 35 -5.23 -4.49 -4.71
N PHE A 36 -4.35 -5.06 -3.89
CA PHE A 36 -4.72 -6.15 -3.00
C PHE A 36 -5.66 -5.68 -1.89
N MET A 37 -5.42 -4.48 -1.34
CA MET A 37 -6.34 -3.87 -0.37
C MET A 37 -7.74 -3.66 -0.96
N ASP A 38 -7.82 -3.19 -2.20
CA ASP A 38 -9.10 -3.04 -2.90
C ASP A 38 -9.80 -4.39 -3.09
N GLN A 39 -9.08 -5.40 -3.59
CA GLN A 39 -9.61 -6.76 -3.79
C GLN A 39 -10.13 -7.40 -2.50
N MET A 40 -9.49 -7.14 -1.36
CA MET A 40 -9.97 -7.61 -0.05
C MET A 40 -11.33 -7.00 0.32
N THR A 41 -11.68 -5.83 -0.20
CA THR A 41 -12.96 -5.16 0.11
C THR A 41 -14.13 -5.52 -0.83
N GLU A 42 -13.85 -6.08 -2.02
CA GLU A 42 -14.83 -6.25 -3.10
C GLU A 42 -16.06 -7.10 -2.73
N ASN A 43 -15.86 -8.16 -1.96
CA ASN A 43 -16.92 -9.14 -1.65
C ASN A 43 -17.65 -8.88 -0.33
N TYR A 44 -17.33 -7.79 0.38
CA TYR A 44 -18.05 -7.43 1.60
C TYR A 44 -19.47 -6.90 1.33
N ARG A 45 -19.76 -6.48 0.10
CA ARG A 45 -21.04 -5.87 -0.31
C ARG A 45 -21.41 -6.28 -1.74
N GLY A 46 -22.70 -6.20 -2.08
CA GLY A 46 -23.19 -6.49 -3.44
C GLY A 46 -23.04 -7.94 -3.89
N GLU A 47 -23.20 -8.20 -5.18
CA GLU A 47 -22.95 -9.54 -5.74
C GLU A 47 -21.48 -9.95 -5.63
N LEU A 48 -21.21 -11.26 -5.56
CA LEU A 48 -19.85 -11.79 -5.51
C LEU A 48 -19.10 -11.49 -6.81
N ARG A 49 -17.89 -10.94 -6.69
CA ARG A 49 -17.04 -10.54 -7.83
C ARG A 49 -15.81 -11.41 -8.01
N SER A 50 -15.31 -12.01 -6.93
CA SER A 50 -14.09 -12.80 -6.93
C SER A 50 -14.17 -13.97 -5.94
N ASP A 51 -13.22 -14.89 -6.02
CA ASP A 51 -13.14 -16.06 -5.13
C ASP A 51 -12.58 -15.74 -3.74
N ASN A 52 -12.23 -14.48 -3.48
CA ASN A 52 -11.71 -14.01 -2.20
C ASN A 52 -12.89 -13.75 -1.25
N LEU A 53 -13.49 -14.82 -0.74
CA LEU A 53 -14.75 -14.77 -0.01
C LEU A 53 -14.49 -14.45 1.47
N PRO A 54 -15.01 -13.33 2.02
CA PRO A 54 -14.92 -13.05 3.44
C PRO A 54 -15.83 -14.01 4.23
N CYS A 55 -15.44 -14.36 5.45
CA CYS A 55 -16.23 -15.23 6.32
C CYS A 55 -17.53 -14.56 6.79
N ILE A 56 -17.55 -13.22 6.90
CA ILE A 56 -18.72 -12.39 7.22
C ILE A 56 -18.77 -11.22 6.24
N ARG A 57 -19.98 -10.85 5.80
CA ARG A 57 -20.20 -9.71 4.91
C ARG A 57 -21.58 -9.09 5.11
N SER A 58 -21.80 -7.91 4.53
CA SER A 58 -23.11 -7.25 4.55
C SER A 58 -24.12 -8.03 3.70
N THR A 59 -25.39 -7.93 4.09
CA THR A 59 -26.53 -8.38 3.28
C THR A 59 -26.60 -7.61 1.96
N LEU A 60 -27.29 -8.19 0.97
CA LEU A 60 -27.62 -7.51 -0.28
C LEU A 60 -28.50 -6.27 0.00
N ASP A 61 -28.36 -5.22 -0.82
CA ASP A 61 -28.99 -3.91 -0.58
C ASP A 61 -30.53 -4.00 -0.51
N GLY A 62 -31.14 -4.93 -1.25
CA GLY A 62 -32.59 -5.18 -1.20
C GLY A 62 -33.13 -5.67 0.15
N CYS A 63 -32.26 -6.21 1.01
CA CYS A 63 -32.61 -6.57 2.39
C CYS A 63 -32.18 -5.53 3.42
N ALA A 64 -31.16 -4.71 3.12
CA ALA A 64 -30.72 -3.64 4.00
C ALA A 64 -31.74 -2.48 4.07
N ILE A 65 -32.42 -2.18 2.95
CA ILE A 65 -33.38 -1.06 2.85
C ILE A 65 -34.76 -1.43 3.40
N ASN A 66 -35.20 -2.68 3.22
CA ASN A 66 -36.51 -3.17 3.69
C ASN A 66 -36.47 -3.76 5.12
N GLY A 67 -35.28 -3.86 5.72
CA GLY A 67 -35.04 -4.50 7.02
C GLY A 67 -35.46 -3.65 8.22
N GLN A 68 -35.75 -2.35 8.05
CA GLN A 68 -36.29 -1.54 9.15
C GLN A 68 -37.72 -1.98 9.55
N ASP A 69 -38.49 -2.55 8.63
CA ASP A 69 -39.87 -2.98 8.88
C ASP A 69 -40.03 -4.50 9.11
N SER A 70 -39.01 -5.30 8.79
CA SER A 70 -39.00 -6.74 9.10
C SER A 70 -37.59 -7.26 9.37
N ASP A 71 -37.29 -7.41 10.66
CA ASP A 71 -36.08 -7.96 11.27
C ASP A 71 -35.86 -9.48 10.99
N LYS A 72 -36.28 -9.95 9.81
CA LYS A 72 -36.29 -11.37 9.43
C LYS A 72 -35.13 -11.68 8.49
N CYS A 73 -34.38 -12.72 8.83
CA CYS A 73 -33.39 -13.30 7.93
C CYS A 73 -34.08 -14.14 6.85
N TRP A 74 -33.93 -13.73 5.60
CA TRP A 74 -34.35 -14.51 4.44
C TRP A 74 -33.14 -15.02 3.67
N ASP A 75 -33.25 -16.19 3.06
CA ASP A 75 -32.15 -16.77 2.27
C ASP A 75 -31.72 -15.86 1.11
N ARG A 76 -32.67 -15.13 0.50
CA ARG A 76 -32.40 -14.15 -0.57
C ARG A 76 -31.62 -12.92 -0.14
N CYS A 77 -31.36 -12.72 1.15
CA CYS A 77 -30.61 -11.57 1.65
C CYS A 77 -29.10 -11.76 1.54
N CYS A 78 -28.66 -12.98 1.27
CA CYS A 78 -27.27 -13.35 1.13
C CYS A 78 -27.01 -13.98 -0.24
N PRO A 79 -25.82 -13.77 -0.82
CA PRO A 79 -25.44 -14.46 -2.04
C PRO A 79 -25.27 -15.98 -1.79
N PRO A 80 -25.23 -16.79 -2.85
CA PRO A 80 -24.98 -18.23 -2.74
C PRO A 80 -23.74 -18.55 -1.91
N GLY A 81 -23.83 -19.57 -1.05
CA GLY A 81 -22.75 -19.96 -0.14
C GLY A 81 -22.72 -19.21 1.19
N TYR A 82 -23.59 -18.21 1.37
CA TYR A 82 -23.76 -17.47 2.63
C TYR A 82 -25.14 -17.72 3.25
N PHE A 83 -25.18 -17.71 4.58
CA PHE A 83 -26.41 -17.80 5.36
C PHE A 83 -26.66 -16.49 6.09
N CYS A 84 -27.92 -16.07 6.11
CA CYS A 84 -28.31 -14.88 6.84
C CYS A 84 -28.28 -15.15 8.34
N SER A 85 -27.65 -14.23 9.08
CA SER A 85 -27.56 -14.25 10.54
C SER A 85 -27.92 -12.88 11.14
N ARG A 86 -28.31 -12.88 12.41
CA ARG A 86 -28.69 -11.68 13.14
C ARG A 86 -27.75 -11.43 14.31
N SER A 87 -27.36 -10.17 14.49
CA SER A 87 -26.60 -9.69 15.65
C SER A 87 -27.33 -8.51 16.29
N PRO A 88 -27.43 -8.44 17.62
CA PRO A 88 -28.00 -7.27 18.30
C PRO A 88 -27.13 -6.02 18.15
N ILE A 89 -25.86 -6.15 17.74
CA ILE A 89 -24.90 -5.04 17.64
C ILE A 89 -24.93 -4.41 16.24
N VAL A 90 -24.94 -5.22 15.19
CA VAL A 90 -24.80 -4.76 13.79
C VAL A 90 -26.02 -5.03 12.91
N GLY A 91 -27.06 -5.67 13.44
CA GLY A 91 -28.24 -6.06 12.68
C GLY A 91 -28.03 -7.35 11.89
N LEU A 92 -28.58 -7.38 10.67
CA LEU A 92 -28.48 -8.54 9.77
C LEU A 92 -27.13 -8.56 9.04
N TYR A 93 -26.54 -9.74 8.92
CA TYR A 93 -25.30 -9.97 8.18
C TYR A 93 -25.33 -11.35 7.54
N CYS A 94 -24.38 -11.60 6.63
CA CYS A 94 -24.24 -12.87 5.94
C CYS A 94 -22.96 -13.56 6.39
N GLN A 95 -23.06 -14.83 6.81
CA GLN A 95 -21.94 -15.67 7.23
C GLN A 95 -21.70 -16.78 6.21
N HIS A 96 -20.44 -17.01 5.85
CA HIS A 96 -20.07 -18.03 4.88
C HIS A 96 -20.30 -19.43 5.45
N GLY A 97 -20.90 -20.32 4.66
CA GLY A 97 -21.35 -21.64 5.15
C GLY A 97 -20.24 -22.64 5.46
N LEU A 98 -19.11 -22.52 4.78
CA LEU A 98 -17.98 -23.46 4.87
C LEU A 98 -16.71 -22.83 5.45
N THR A 99 -16.72 -21.53 5.69
CA THR A 99 -15.52 -20.79 6.13
C THR A 99 -15.78 -20.25 7.52
N PHE A 100 -14.99 -20.71 8.48
CA PHE A 100 -15.06 -20.25 9.85
C PHE A 100 -14.17 -19.02 10.04
N CYS A 101 -14.70 -17.95 10.61
CA CYS A 101 -13.90 -16.79 11.02
C CYS A 101 -12.99 -17.16 12.20
N GLY A 102 -11.72 -16.75 12.20
CA GLY A 102 -10.86 -16.90 13.38
C GLY A 102 -11.38 -16.07 14.55
N ASP A 103 -11.48 -14.76 14.35
CA ASP A 103 -12.13 -13.83 15.28
C ASP A 103 -13.34 -13.17 14.62
N THR A 104 -14.52 -13.74 14.86
CA THR A 104 -15.80 -13.26 14.34
C THR A 104 -16.07 -11.79 14.69
N ASN A 105 -15.68 -11.32 15.88
CA ASN A 105 -15.94 -9.93 16.28
C ASN A 105 -15.02 -8.98 15.53
N TRP A 106 -13.72 -9.30 15.45
CA TRP A 106 -12.76 -8.51 14.70
C TRP A 106 -13.13 -8.46 13.21
N CYS A 107 -13.48 -9.60 12.59
CA CYS A 107 -13.87 -9.65 11.19
C CYS A 107 -15.15 -8.86 10.90
N ARG A 108 -16.14 -8.90 11.80
CA ARG A 108 -17.36 -8.09 11.71
C ARG A 108 -17.04 -6.60 11.78
N ASP A 109 -16.16 -6.22 12.70
CA ASP A 109 -15.79 -4.83 12.94
C ASP A 109 -14.91 -4.28 11.80
N PHE A 110 -14.07 -5.10 11.19
CA PHE A 110 -13.32 -4.82 9.96
C PHE A 110 -14.25 -4.65 8.74
N ALA A 111 -15.26 -5.53 8.61
CA ALA A 111 -16.25 -5.52 7.52
C ALA A 111 -17.16 -4.28 7.50
N ASP A 112 -17.24 -3.54 8.61
CA ASP A 112 -18.12 -2.38 8.80
C ASP A 112 -19.56 -2.64 8.33
N ILE A 113 -20.16 -3.69 8.88
CA ILE A 113 -21.51 -4.14 8.51
C ILE A 113 -22.56 -3.04 8.70
N SER A 114 -22.47 -2.29 9.80
CA SER A 114 -23.40 -1.20 10.13
C SER A 114 -23.17 0.08 9.32
N ARG A 115 -22.08 0.18 8.54
CA ARG A 115 -21.70 1.36 7.75
C ARG A 115 -21.46 2.62 8.58
N THR A 116 -21.16 2.47 9.87
CA THR A 116 -20.94 3.60 10.78
C THR A 116 -19.47 3.82 11.09
N CYS A 117 -18.61 2.82 10.80
CA CYS A 117 -17.18 2.82 11.12
C CYS A 117 -16.88 3.32 12.55
N SER A 118 -17.66 2.87 13.52
CA SER A 118 -17.56 3.33 14.91
C SER A 118 -16.43 2.64 15.68
N THR A 119 -16.09 1.41 15.27
CA THR A 119 -15.09 0.54 15.89
C THR A 119 -13.65 1.01 15.60
N SER A 120 -12.72 0.66 16.48
CA SER A 120 -11.30 0.95 16.27
C SER A 120 -10.76 0.23 15.04
N VAL A 121 -11.15 -1.03 14.82
CA VAL A 121 -10.71 -1.85 13.67
C VAL A 121 -11.07 -1.18 12.34
N CYS A 122 -12.32 -0.74 12.16
CA CYS A 122 -12.72 -0.04 10.94
C CYS A 122 -11.96 1.28 10.76
N LYS A 123 -11.79 2.07 11.83
CA LYS A 123 -11.05 3.33 11.78
C LYS A 123 -9.58 3.12 11.39
N THR A 124 -8.94 2.08 11.93
CA THR A 124 -7.58 1.69 11.56
C THR A 124 -7.53 1.28 10.10
N ASN A 125 -8.46 0.46 9.61
CA ASN A 125 -8.53 0.10 8.19
C ASN A 125 -8.64 1.35 7.29
N GLN A 126 -9.57 2.26 7.58
CA GLN A 126 -9.71 3.52 6.81
C GLN A 126 -8.45 4.39 6.87
N MET A 127 -7.79 4.45 8.02
CA MET A 127 -6.53 5.17 8.19
C MET A 127 -5.43 4.54 7.35
N VAL A 128 -5.26 3.21 7.42
CA VAL A 128 -4.26 2.46 6.65
C VAL A 128 -4.48 2.63 5.16
N THR A 129 -5.71 2.48 4.66
CA THR A 129 -6.04 2.72 3.23
C THR A 129 -5.68 4.14 2.81
N ARG A 130 -6.08 5.15 3.59
CA ARG A 130 -5.81 6.56 3.27
C ARG A 130 -4.31 6.86 3.29
N VAL A 131 -3.59 6.40 4.30
CA VAL A 131 -2.15 6.64 4.45
C VAL A 131 -1.36 5.91 3.36
N THR A 132 -1.79 4.70 2.98
CA THR A 132 -1.21 3.96 1.85
C THR A 132 -1.34 4.75 0.55
N ALA A 133 -2.51 5.32 0.25
CA ALA A 133 -2.70 6.17 -0.92
C ALA A 133 -1.76 7.41 -0.91
N TRP A 134 -1.56 8.05 0.25
CA TRP A 134 -0.59 9.14 0.37
C TRP A 134 0.86 8.68 0.18
N SER A 135 1.21 7.51 0.72
CA SER A 135 2.56 6.93 0.55
C SER A 135 2.87 6.61 -0.90
N TYR A 136 1.86 6.17 -1.67
CA TYR A 136 1.94 5.95 -3.11
C TYR A 136 2.24 7.25 -3.86
N ILE A 137 1.52 8.34 -3.54
CA ILE A 137 1.76 9.67 -4.13
C ILE A 137 3.17 10.17 -3.84
N LEU A 138 3.65 10.00 -2.59
CA LEU A 138 5.01 10.40 -2.21
C LEU A 138 6.08 9.54 -2.87
N ALA A 139 5.85 8.24 -3.04
CA ALA A 139 6.75 7.37 -3.79
C ALA A 139 6.88 7.82 -5.26
N ALA A 140 5.77 8.19 -5.90
CA ALA A 140 5.77 8.75 -7.25
C ALA A 140 6.57 10.07 -7.33
N LEU A 141 6.40 10.95 -6.35
CA LEU A 141 7.17 12.19 -6.24
C LEU A 141 8.68 11.91 -6.07
N GLY A 142 9.03 10.89 -5.28
CA GLY A 142 10.42 10.43 -5.14
C GLY A 142 11.05 9.98 -6.46
N ILE A 143 10.32 9.19 -7.26
CA ILE A 143 10.76 8.78 -8.62
C ILE A 143 10.96 10.01 -9.51
N PHE A 144 10.01 10.94 -9.49
CA PHE A 144 10.12 12.17 -10.28
C PHE A 144 11.40 12.95 -9.95
N LEU A 145 11.73 13.09 -8.66
CA LEU A 145 12.95 13.77 -8.22
C LEU A 145 14.22 13.03 -8.66
N ASP A 146 14.23 11.69 -8.61
CA ASP A 146 15.34 10.89 -9.12
C ASP A 146 15.52 11.05 -10.64
N LEU A 147 14.42 11.12 -11.40
CA LEU A 147 14.46 11.41 -12.84
C LEU A 147 15.01 12.81 -13.12
N VAL A 148 14.65 13.80 -12.32
CA VAL A 148 15.22 15.16 -12.41
C VAL A 148 16.73 15.12 -12.14
N ASP A 149 17.21 14.37 -11.15
CA ASP A 149 18.66 14.21 -10.92
C ASP A 149 19.35 13.61 -12.16
N ILE A 150 18.81 12.52 -12.73
CA ILE A 150 19.35 11.91 -13.96
C ILE A 150 19.41 12.93 -15.10
N ILE A 151 18.33 13.66 -15.37
CA ILE A 151 18.28 14.65 -16.44
C ILE A 151 19.32 15.74 -16.20
N THR A 152 19.45 16.23 -14.97
CA THR A 152 20.39 17.31 -14.62
C THR A 152 21.85 16.85 -14.65
N ILE A 153 22.13 15.56 -14.40
CA ILE A 153 23.46 14.98 -14.59
C ILE A 153 23.93 15.16 -16.03
N PHE A 154 23.05 14.95 -17.01
CA PHE A 154 23.38 15.07 -18.44
C PHE A 154 23.27 16.49 -18.99
N THR A 155 22.29 17.28 -18.52
CA THR A 155 21.99 18.60 -19.10
C THR A 155 22.73 19.76 -18.41
N LEU A 156 23.02 19.64 -17.11
CA LEU A 156 23.56 20.72 -16.29
C LEU A 156 24.75 20.22 -15.46
N PRO A 157 25.92 19.91 -16.07
CA PRO A 157 27.06 19.34 -15.36
C PRO A 157 27.49 20.19 -14.15
N ASP A 158 27.55 21.51 -14.31
CA ASP A 158 28.07 22.44 -13.30
C ASP A 158 27.10 22.77 -12.15
N ALA A 159 25.83 22.35 -12.23
CA ALA A 159 24.79 22.66 -11.24
C ALA A 159 24.86 21.76 -9.98
N VAL A 160 26.03 21.69 -9.34
CA VAL A 160 26.30 20.75 -8.22
C VAL A 160 25.38 20.93 -7.02
N VAL A 161 25.09 22.19 -6.65
CA VAL A 161 24.23 22.51 -5.50
C VAL A 161 22.80 22.06 -5.75
N PHE A 162 22.30 22.27 -6.98
CA PHE A 162 20.95 21.86 -7.36
C PHE A 162 20.79 20.34 -7.33
N LYS A 163 21.74 19.59 -7.90
CA LYS A 163 21.76 18.11 -7.86
C LYS A 163 21.77 17.56 -6.44
N ALA A 164 22.66 18.10 -5.60
CA ALA A 164 22.74 17.69 -4.20
C ALA A 164 21.43 17.99 -3.45
N ALA A 165 20.82 19.16 -3.68
CA ALA A 165 19.53 19.52 -3.09
C ALA A 165 18.40 18.60 -3.56
N THR A 166 18.34 18.26 -4.85
CA THR A 166 17.36 17.32 -5.40
C THR A 166 17.50 15.93 -4.76
N ASN A 167 18.72 15.43 -4.56
CA ASN A 167 18.97 14.15 -3.91
C ASN A 167 18.60 14.13 -2.42
N VAL A 168 18.88 15.22 -1.68
CA VAL A 168 18.41 15.38 -0.29
C VAL A 168 16.88 15.42 -0.24
N PHE A 169 16.24 16.21 -1.11
CA PHE A 169 14.78 16.33 -1.14
C PHE A 169 14.11 15.01 -1.53
N SER A 170 14.66 14.28 -2.51
CA SER A 170 14.23 12.93 -2.88
C SER A 170 14.29 11.97 -1.69
N SER A 171 15.42 11.96 -0.96
CA SER A 171 15.57 11.17 0.27
C SER A 171 14.52 11.53 1.32
N LEU A 172 14.29 12.83 1.57
CA LEU A 172 13.29 13.29 2.55
C LEU A 172 11.88 12.84 2.22
N VAL A 173 11.45 12.99 0.96
CA VAL A 173 10.13 12.52 0.49
C VAL A 173 9.99 11.01 0.69
N LYS A 174 11.04 10.24 0.41
CA LYS A 174 11.02 8.78 0.58
C LYS A 174 10.94 8.37 2.05
N TRP A 175 11.67 9.05 2.93
CA TRP A 175 11.57 8.86 4.39
C TRP A 175 10.20 9.24 4.94
N LEU A 176 9.58 10.30 4.42
CA LEU A 176 8.20 10.66 4.77
C LEU A 176 7.21 9.57 4.35
N ALA A 177 7.33 9.03 3.13
CA ALA A 177 6.49 7.93 2.67
C ALA A 177 6.62 6.69 3.56
N PHE A 178 7.85 6.29 3.89
CA PHE A 178 8.13 5.20 4.83
C PHE A 178 7.56 5.48 6.23
N GLY A 179 7.83 6.67 6.77
CA GLY A 179 7.40 7.07 8.11
C GLY A 179 5.87 7.11 8.24
N LEU A 180 5.16 7.53 7.19
CA LEU A 180 3.70 7.52 7.16
C LEU A 180 3.14 6.10 7.26
N VAL A 181 3.62 5.16 6.44
CA VAL A 181 3.07 3.79 6.47
C VAL A 181 3.40 3.04 7.75
N VAL A 182 4.59 3.27 8.32
CA VAL A 182 4.97 2.68 9.62
C VAL A 182 4.16 3.34 10.75
N GLY A 183 4.02 4.67 10.71
CA GLY A 183 3.25 5.43 11.70
C GLY A 183 1.76 5.12 11.70
N ALA A 184 1.19 4.68 10.56
CA ALA A 184 -0.18 4.20 10.49
C ALA A 184 -0.37 2.80 11.10
N GLY A 185 0.70 2.09 11.44
CA GLY A 185 0.62 0.75 12.00
C GLY A 185 0.22 -0.31 10.97
N THR A 186 0.46 -0.09 9.66
CA THR A 186 0.04 -1.00 8.58
C THR A 186 0.56 -2.42 8.79
N GLN A 187 1.79 -2.60 9.27
CA GLN A 187 2.34 -3.93 9.56
C GLN A 187 1.55 -4.68 10.64
N GLY A 188 1.23 -3.98 11.75
CA GLY A 188 0.45 -4.56 12.84
C GLY A 188 -0.97 -4.89 12.38
N PHE A 189 -1.57 -3.99 11.61
CA PHE A 189 -2.89 -4.20 11.02
C PHE A 189 -2.93 -5.44 10.10
N MET A 190 -1.95 -5.62 9.22
CA MET A 190 -1.89 -6.80 8.35
C MET A 190 -1.71 -8.10 9.14
N ALA A 191 -0.90 -8.09 10.21
CA ALA A 191 -0.75 -9.23 11.09
C ALA A 191 -2.05 -9.56 11.85
N GLU A 192 -2.76 -8.54 12.35
CA GLU A 192 -4.08 -8.72 12.97
C GLU A 192 -5.11 -9.27 11.98
N LEU A 193 -5.11 -8.80 10.74
CA LEU A 193 -5.99 -9.29 9.67
C LEU A 193 -5.72 -10.77 9.35
N GLU A 194 -4.44 -11.17 9.30
CA GLU A 194 -4.04 -12.56 9.12
C GLU A 194 -4.52 -13.45 10.28
N LEU A 195 -4.31 -12.98 11.52
CA LEU A 195 -4.74 -13.69 12.74
C LEU A 195 -6.27 -13.80 12.84
N GLY A 196 -7.00 -12.76 12.42
CA GLY A 196 -8.46 -12.73 12.41
C GLY A 196 -9.06 -13.80 11.49
N ARG A 197 -8.30 -14.27 10.48
CA ARG A 197 -8.73 -15.27 9.49
C ARG A 197 -10.11 -14.95 8.90
N CYS A 198 -10.24 -13.72 8.40
CA CYS A 198 -11.53 -13.19 7.94
C CYS A 198 -11.94 -13.63 6.54
N PHE A 199 -11.14 -14.45 5.86
CA PHE A 199 -11.39 -14.91 4.50
C PHE A 199 -11.29 -16.43 4.37
N ASN A 200 -11.78 -16.96 3.26
CA ASN A 200 -11.51 -18.33 2.84
C ASN A 200 -10.02 -18.53 2.47
N GLY A 201 -9.62 -19.75 2.13
CA GLY A 201 -8.22 -20.07 1.82
C GLY A 201 -7.58 -19.14 0.76
N ASN A 202 -8.31 -18.85 -0.32
CA ASN A 202 -7.82 -17.96 -1.38
C ASN A 202 -7.66 -16.52 -0.88
N GLY A 203 -8.64 -15.97 -0.16
CA GLY A 203 -8.51 -14.64 0.40
C GLY A 203 -7.44 -14.54 1.49
N MET A 204 -7.18 -15.62 2.25
CA MET A 204 -6.08 -15.64 3.22
C MET A 204 -4.71 -15.63 2.54
N GLN A 205 -4.57 -16.27 1.37
CA GLN A 205 -3.36 -16.15 0.57
C GLN A 205 -3.14 -14.70 0.11
N LEU A 206 -4.21 -14.02 -0.33
CA LEU A 206 -4.15 -12.60 -0.71
C LEU A 206 -3.69 -11.72 0.47
N VAL A 207 -4.20 -11.96 1.69
CA VAL A 207 -3.76 -11.24 2.90
C VAL A 207 -2.27 -11.45 3.17
N ALA A 208 -1.79 -12.70 3.08
CA ALA A 208 -0.39 -13.04 3.31
C ALA A 208 0.53 -12.40 2.25
N ASP A 209 0.14 -12.45 0.98
CA ASP A 209 0.90 -11.86 -0.12
C ASP A 209 0.93 -10.32 0.00
N ALA A 210 -0.19 -9.69 0.41
CA ALA A 210 -0.25 -8.26 0.71
C ALA A 210 0.71 -7.89 1.85
N GLY A 211 0.76 -8.68 2.92
CA GLY A 211 1.71 -8.49 4.02
C GLY A 211 3.16 -8.58 3.56
N GLY A 212 3.49 -9.57 2.72
CA GLY A 212 4.83 -9.73 2.13
C GLY A 212 5.23 -8.58 1.20
N LEU A 213 4.29 -8.09 0.38
CA LEU A 213 4.50 -6.92 -0.49
C LEU A 213 4.73 -5.65 0.32
N PHE A 214 3.99 -5.45 1.42
CA PHE A 214 4.19 -4.32 2.31
C PHE A 214 5.60 -4.30 2.93
N VAL A 215 6.08 -5.44 3.43
CA VAL A 215 7.43 -5.57 3.98
C VAL A 215 8.49 -5.30 2.90
N SER A 216 8.27 -5.84 1.70
CA SER A 216 9.16 -5.62 0.55
C SER A 216 9.21 -4.14 0.15
N TYR A 217 8.05 -3.47 0.10
CA TYR A 217 7.94 -2.03 -0.10
C TYR A 217 8.77 -1.27 0.94
N ALA A 218 8.56 -1.55 2.24
CA ALA A 218 9.23 -0.84 3.33
C ALA A 218 10.77 -0.96 3.23
N ILE A 219 11.29 -2.16 2.97
CA ILE A 219 12.72 -2.40 2.81
C ILE A 219 13.29 -1.63 1.62
N VAL A 220 12.67 -1.76 0.44
CA VAL A 220 13.18 -1.12 -0.78
C VAL A 220 13.08 0.40 -0.68
N GLN A 221 12.04 0.93 -0.03
CA GLN A 221 11.87 2.35 0.24
C GLN A 221 12.99 2.92 1.11
N VAL A 222 13.38 2.21 2.18
CA VAL A 222 14.51 2.60 3.05
C VAL A 222 15.83 2.56 2.29
N VAL A 223 16.05 1.52 1.47
CA VAL A 223 17.25 1.42 0.63
C VAL A 223 17.31 2.57 -0.36
N SER A 224 16.20 2.87 -1.05
CA SER A 224 16.11 3.98 -2.01
C SER A 224 16.36 5.33 -1.34
N ALA A 225 15.77 5.58 -0.17
CA ALA A 225 15.98 6.82 0.59
C ALA A 225 17.45 6.98 1.00
N THR A 226 18.07 5.91 1.50
CA THR A 226 19.47 5.90 1.91
C THR A 226 20.41 6.15 0.73
N LEU A 227 20.17 5.50 -0.41
CA LEU A 227 20.96 5.72 -1.62
C LEU A 227 20.85 7.18 -2.09
N SER A 228 19.66 7.79 -2.04
CA SER A 228 19.47 9.20 -2.41
C SER A 228 20.23 10.13 -1.48
N LEU A 229 20.25 9.84 -0.17
CA LEU A 229 21.01 10.61 0.80
C LEU A 229 22.52 10.49 0.58
N VAL A 230 23.02 9.28 0.27
CA VAL A 230 24.43 9.03 -0.06
C VAL A 230 24.82 9.71 -1.38
N LEU A 231 23.93 9.79 -2.36
CA LEU A 231 24.17 10.47 -3.63
C LEU A 231 24.39 11.98 -3.48
N ALA A 232 23.77 12.63 -2.49
CA ALA A 232 23.88 14.07 -2.28
C ALA A 232 25.33 14.59 -2.15
N PRO A 233 26.17 14.06 -1.23
CA PRO A 233 27.58 14.48 -1.14
C PRO A 233 28.39 14.09 -2.37
N PHE A 234 28.08 12.97 -3.03
CA PHE A 234 28.74 12.58 -4.28
C PHE A 234 28.44 13.59 -5.41
N SER A 235 27.18 14.01 -5.56
CA SER A 235 26.79 15.04 -6.52
C SER A 235 27.44 16.39 -6.22
N ALA A 236 27.54 16.77 -4.94
CA ALA A 236 28.21 18.01 -4.54
C ALA A 236 29.72 18.00 -4.83
N TYR A 237 30.40 16.90 -4.54
CA TYR A 237 31.86 16.80 -4.65
C TYR A 237 32.33 16.51 -6.08
N PHE A 238 31.60 15.69 -6.83
CA PHE A 238 32.03 15.21 -8.16
C PHE A 238 31.31 15.87 -9.34
N GLY A 239 30.13 16.48 -9.15
CA GLY A 239 29.30 16.96 -10.25
C GLY A 239 29.98 18.02 -11.13
N GLY A 240 30.77 18.92 -10.54
CA GLY A 240 31.41 20.03 -11.27
C GLY A 240 32.66 19.65 -12.06
N LEU A 241 33.11 18.39 -11.94
CA LEU A 241 34.33 17.88 -12.60
C LEU A 241 34.02 17.01 -13.83
N LEU A 242 32.74 16.76 -14.13
CA LEU A 242 32.29 15.93 -15.25
C LEU A 242 32.57 16.56 -16.63
N GLY A 243 32.59 17.88 -16.73
CA GLY A 243 32.81 18.61 -17.99
C GLY A 243 34.24 19.07 -18.24
N ARG A 244 35.13 18.99 -17.24
CA ARG A 244 36.51 19.51 -17.32
C ARG A 244 37.52 18.36 -17.45
N SER A 245 37.55 17.75 -18.63
CA SER A 245 38.63 16.88 -19.12
C SER A 245 38.92 17.19 -20.57
#